data_AF-A0A3B1A2M5-F1
#
_entry.id   AF-A0A3B1A2M5-F1
#
_cell.length_a   1.000
_cell.length_b   1.000
_cell.length_c   1.000
_cell.angle_alpha   90.00
_cell.angle_beta   90.00
_cell.angle_gamma   90.00
#
_symmetry.space_group_name_H-M   'P 1'
#
loop_
_entity.id
_entity.type
_entity.pdbx_description
1 polymer ?
#
loop_
_entity_poly.entity_id
_entity_poly.type
_entity_poly.pdbx_seq_one_letter_code
_entity_poly.pdbx_strand_id
1 'polypeptide(L)'
;RKVRRLYHNRVIAGFAGGTADAFTLFERFEGKLEKHQGHLTRAAVELAKDWRTDRMLRRLEALLSVADGTASLVISGNGDVIEPEHDLIAIGSGGSFAESAARALMQNTELDARSICEKSLKIASEICVYTNDHFTIEELTGE
;
A
#
# COMPACT_ATOMS: atom_id res chain seq x y z
N ARG A 1 -2.09 10.45 8.20
CA ARG A 1 -0.93 10.17 7.33
C ARG A 1 -1.34 9.07 6.35
N LYS A 2 -0.86 9.10 5.10
CA LYS A 2 -1.29 8.15 4.05
C LYS A 2 -0.59 6.78 4.09
N VAL A 3 0.53 6.70 4.82
CA VAL A 3 1.23 5.45 5.15
C VAL A 3 1.17 5.28 6.67
N ARG A 4 0.97 4.05 7.14
CA ARG A 4 0.84 3.70 8.55
C ARG A 4 1.35 2.28 8.81
N ARG A 5 1.98 2.07 9.97
CA ARG A 5 2.26 0.72 10.49
C ARG A 5 1.07 0.19 11.27
N LEU A 6 0.75 -1.08 11.06
CA LEU A 6 -0.33 -1.82 11.69
C LEU A 6 0.22 -3.11 12.33
N TYR A 7 -0.60 -3.76 13.14
CA TYR A 7 -0.37 -5.07 13.75
C TYR A 7 1.00 -5.19 14.42
N HIS A 8 1.16 -4.49 15.54
CA HIS A 8 2.42 -4.42 16.29
C HIS A 8 3.62 -3.99 15.44
N ASN A 9 3.40 -3.08 14.49
CA ASN A 9 4.40 -2.58 13.54
C ASN A 9 4.96 -3.63 12.56
N ARG A 10 4.27 -4.76 12.37
CA ARG A 10 4.70 -5.84 11.46
C ARG A 10 4.09 -5.74 10.06
N VAL A 11 3.12 -4.85 9.87
CA VAL A 11 2.46 -4.62 8.58
C VAL A 11 2.56 -3.14 8.24
N ILE A 12 2.90 -2.80 7.00
CA ILE A 12 2.77 -1.44 6.46
C ILE A 12 1.51 -1.38 5.61
N ALA A 13 0.74 -0.31 5.77
CA ALA A 13 -0.42 -0.03 4.94
C ALA A 13 -0.33 1.37 4.34
N GLY A 14 -0.69 1.49 3.06
CA GLY A 14 -0.73 2.72 2.29
C GLY A 14 -2.08 2.90 1.60
N PHE A 15 -2.60 4.12 1.58
CA PHE A 15 -3.90 4.43 0.98
C PHE A 15 -3.84 5.64 0.06
N ALA A 16 -4.40 5.49 -1.15
CA ALA A 16 -4.53 6.57 -2.13
C ALA A 16 -5.98 7.06 -2.20
N GLY A 17 -6.33 8.03 -1.35
CA GLY A 17 -7.67 8.64 -1.33
C GLY A 17 -7.82 9.69 -0.22
N GLY A 18 -9.08 9.95 0.17
CA GLY A 18 -9.42 10.86 1.26
C GLY A 18 -8.91 10.41 2.62
N THR A 19 -8.44 11.35 3.45
CA THR A 19 -7.83 11.02 4.75
C THR A 19 -8.80 10.29 5.69
N ALA A 20 -10.10 10.65 5.68
CA ALA A 20 -11.10 10.02 6.54
C ALA A 20 -11.35 8.55 6.16
N ASP A 21 -11.36 8.26 4.87
CA ASP A 21 -11.53 6.90 4.34
C ASP A 21 -10.31 6.03 4.69
N ALA A 22 -9.11 6.61 4.60
CA ALA A 22 -7.86 5.96 4.99
C ALA A 22 -7.91 5.48 6.45
N PHE A 23 -8.34 6.34 7.37
CA PHE A 23 -8.44 5.98 8.78
C PHE A 23 -9.41 4.83 9.01
N THR A 24 -10.59 4.89 8.39
CA THR A 24 -11.62 3.85 8.51
C THR A 24 -11.12 2.50 8.01
N LEU A 25 -10.43 2.47 6.87
CA LEU A 25 -9.90 1.23 6.30
C LEU A 25 -8.73 0.68 7.10
N PHE A 26 -7.84 1.54 7.61
CA PHE A 26 -6.75 1.10 8.49
C PHE A 26 -7.29 0.47 9.77
N GLU A 27 -8.26 1.08 10.44
CA GLU A 27 -8.85 0.52 11.68
C GLU A 27 -9.56 -0.81 11.43
N ARG A 28 -10.33 -0.91 10.34
CA ARG A 28 -10.97 -2.17 9.97
C ARG A 28 -9.96 -3.25 9.64
N PHE A 29 -8.88 -2.90 8.92
CA PHE A 29 -7.84 -3.86 8.57
C PHE A 29 -7.05 -4.32 9.79
N GLU A 30 -6.72 -3.42 10.71
CA GLU A 30 -6.10 -3.75 12.00
C GLU A 30 -6.96 -4.76 12.77
N GLY A 31 -8.28 -4.55 12.85
CA GLY A 31 -9.19 -5.52 13.46
C GLY A 31 -9.21 -6.88 12.76
N LYS A 32 -9.05 -6.93 11.43
CA LYS A 32 -8.92 -8.20 10.68
C LYS A 32 -7.59 -8.89 10.98
N LEU A 33 -6.49 -8.14 11.06
CA LEU A 33 -5.18 -8.68 11.42
C LEU A 33 -5.21 -9.30 12.81
N GLU A 34 -5.78 -8.61 13.82
CA GLU A 34 -5.93 -9.14 15.18
C GLU A 34 -6.76 -10.44 15.19
N LYS A 35 -7.92 -10.44 14.53
CA LYS A 35 -8.80 -11.62 14.46
C LYS A 35 -8.13 -12.83 13.79
N HIS A 36 -7.22 -12.58 12.85
CA HIS A 36 -6.55 -13.60 12.06
C HIS A 36 -5.07 -13.78 12.45
N GLN A 37 -4.68 -13.32 13.64
CA GLN A 37 -3.34 -13.50 14.21
C GLN A 37 -2.22 -13.03 13.25
N GLY A 38 -2.49 -11.96 12.51
CA GLY A 38 -1.53 -11.36 11.58
C GLY A 38 -1.44 -12.00 10.21
N HIS A 39 -2.28 -12.99 9.89
CA HIS A 39 -2.23 -13.62 8.57
C HIS A 39 -2.71 -12.63 7.49
N LEU A 40 -1.76 -11.98 6.80
CA LEU A 40 -2.00 -10.86 5.89
C LEU A 40 -3.02 -11.19 4.80
N THR A 41 -2.80 -12.25 4.02
CA THR A 41 -3.69 -12.65 2.92
C THR A 41 -5.11 -12.94 3.40
N ARG A 42 -5.24 -13.63 4.55
CA ARG A 42 -6.56 -13.94 5.12
C ARG A 42 -7.27 -12.67 5.60
N ALA A 43 -6.56 -11.79 6.29
CA ALA A 43 -7.11 -10.50 6.72
C ALA A 43 -7.53 -9.64 5.52
N ALA A 44 -6.75 -9.65 4.44
CA ALA A 44 -7.02 -8.91 3.21
C ALA A 44 -8.31 -9.38 2.53
N VAL A 45 -8.47 -10.71 2.37
CA VAL A 45 -9.68 -11.31 1.80
C VAL A 45 -10.91 -11.00 2.64
N GLU A 46 -10.80 -11.04 3.97
CA GLU A 46 -11.92 -10.74 4.86
C GLU A 46 -12.27 -9.24 4.88
N LEU A 47 -11.29 -8.34 4.73
CA LEU A 47 -11.56 -6.92 4.52
C LEU A 47 -12.25 -6.68 3.18
N ALA A 48 -11.76 -7.30 2.10
CA ALA A 48 -12.31 -7.13 0.76
C ALA A 48 -13.81 -7.52 0.69
N LYS A 49 -14.18 -8.62 1.36
CA LYS A 49 -15.59 -9.04 1.51
C LYS A 49 -16.44 -7.98 2.23
N ASP A 50 -15.95 -7.48 3.38
CA ASP A 50 -16.65 -6.44 4.14
C ASP A 50 -16.79 -5.15 3.33
N TRP A 51 -15.71 -4.72 2.67
CA TRP A 51 -15.67 -3.50 1.88
C TRP A 51 -16.68 -3.55 0.73
N ARG A 52 -16.73 -4.66 -0.01
CA ARG A 52 -17.69 -4.85 -1.12
C ARG A 52 -19.15 -4.78 -0.68
N THR A 53 -19.45 -5.27 0.53
CA THR A 53 -20.83 -5.38 1.03
C THR A 53 -21.30 -4.11 1.74
N ASP A 54 -20.38 -3.34 2.33
CA ASP A 54 -20.69 -2.10 3.03
C ASP A 54 -21.12 -1.00 2.04
N ARG A 55 -22.34 -0.46 2.24
CA ARG A 55 -22.95 0.54 1.35
C ARG A 55 -22.14 1.83 1.25
N MET A 56 -21.45 2.22 2.33
CA MET A 56 -20.64 3.44 2.37
C MET A 56 -19.28 3.18 1.74
N LEU A 57 -18.60 2.10 2.12
CA LEU A 57 -17.23 1.83 1.69
C LEU A 57 -17.12 1.50 0.20
N ARG A 58 -18.08 0.79 -0.39
CA ARG A 58 -18.04 0.41 -1.81
C ARG A 58 -18.04 1.58 -2.82
N ARG A 59 -18.33 2.80 -2.35
CA ARG A 59 -18.29 4.02 -3.19
C ARG A 59 -16.90 4.65 -3.24
N LEU A 60 -15.96 4.15 -2.45
CA LEU A 60 -14.59 4.60 -2.46
C LEU A 60 -13.90 4.08 -3.72
N GLU A 61 -13.45 4.98 -4.58
CA GLU A 61 -12.62 4.67 -5.76
C GLU A 61 -11.14 4.42 -5.38
N ALA A 62 -10.90 4.08 -4.11
CA ALA A 62 -9.56 4.05 -3.55
C ALA A 62 -9.00 2.62 -3.46
N LEU A 63 -7.68 2.54 -3.52
CA LEU A 63 -6.91 1.30 -3.33
C LEU A 63 -6.18 1.36 -1.98
N LEU A 64 -6.18 0.22 -1.29
CA LEU A 64 -5.40 -0.01 -0.08
C LEU A 64 -4.26 -0.97 -0.41
N SER A 65 -3.02 -0.52 -0.28
CA SER A 65 -1.82 -1.35 -0.37
C SER A 65 -1.39 -1.78 1.03
N VAL A 66 -1.10 -3.07 1.22
CA VAL A 66 -0.66 -3.63 2.50
C VAL A 66 0.49 -4.60 2.28
N ALA A 67 1.49 -4.61 3.16
CA ALA A 67 2.63 -5.50 3.04
C ALA A 67 3.17 -5.91 4.41
N ASP A 68 3.65 -7.15 4.50
CA ASP A 68 4.44 -7.67 5.62
C ASP A 68 5.73 -8.31 5.09
N GLY A 69 6.48 -9.02 5.94
CA GLY A 69 7.71 -9.72 5.53
C GLY A 69 7.50 -10.90 4.58
N THR A 70 6.25 -11.25 4.24
CA THR A 70 5.89 -12.43 3.45
C THR A 70 5.18 -12.11 2.14
N ALA A 71 4.37 -11.06 2.10
CA ALA A 71 3.59 -10.71 0.92
C ALA A 71 3.27 -9.22 0.85
N SER A 72 2.99 -8.76 -0.37
CA SER A 72 2.46 -7.42 -0.67
C SER A 72 1.15 -7.54 -1.43
N LEU A 73 0.10 -6.85 -0.99
CA LEU A 73 -1.26 -7.00 -1.53
C LEU A 73 -1.91 -5.63 -1.78
N VAL A 74 -2.68 -5.55 -2.85
CA VAL A 74 -3.61 -4.46 -3.15
C VAL A 74 -5.04 -4.93 -2.92
N ILE A 75 -5.81 -4.15 -2.17
CA ILE A 75 -7.20 -4.41 -1.84
C ILE A 75 -8.07 -3.28 -2.42
N SER A 76 -9.15 -3.66 -3.10
CA SER A 76 -10.10 -2.73 -3.73
C SER A 76 -11.50 -2.80 -3.11
N GLY A 77 -12.27 -1.71 -3.26
CA GLY A 77 -13.68 -1.66 -2.85
C GLY A 77 -14.61 -2.59 -3.65
N ASN A 78 -14.16 -3.14 -4.78
CA ASN A 78 -14.88 -4.14 -5.55
C ASN A 78 -14.76 -5.55 -4.93
N GLY A 79 -13.90 -5.70 -3.91
CA GLY A 79 -13.64 -6.97 -3.25
C GLY A 79 -12.47 -7.75 -3.86
N ASP A 80 -11.60 -7.08 -4.63
CA ASP A 80 -10.41 -7.70 -5.19
C ASP A 80 -9.27 -7.70 -4.17
N VAL A 81 -8.48 -8.78 -4.18
CA VAL A 81 -7.20 -8.88 -3.48
C VAL A 81 -6.18 -9.35 -4.51
N ILE A 82 -5.20 -8.49 -4.79
CA ILE A 82 -4.26 -8.67 -5.89
C ILE A 82 -2.86 -8.63 -5.32
N GLU A 83 -2.07 -9.67 -5.57
CA GLU A 83 -0.63 -9.66 -5.35
C GLU A 83 0.05 -9.13 -6.62
N PRO A 84 0.90 -8.09 -6.52
CA PRO A 84 1.54 -7.48 -7.68
C PRO A 84 2.58 -8.42 -8.29
N GLU A 85 2.83 -8.26 -9.57
CA GLU A 85 4.00 -8.85 -10.20
C GLU A 85 5.27 -8.09 -9.76
N HIS A 86 6.37 -8.81 -9.55
CA HIS A 86 7.68 -8.25 -9.20
C HIS A 86 7.78 -7.55 -7.83
N ASP A 87 6.91 -7.89 -6.87
CA ASP A 87 6.97 -7.40 -5.48
C ASP A 87 6.96 -5.86 -5.34
N LEU A 88 6.34 -5.16 -6.30
CA LEU A 88 6.29 -3.70 -6.37
C LEU A 88 4.84 -3.21 -6.46
N ILE A 89 4.46 -2.26 -5.60
CA ILE A 89 3.15 -1.61 -5.65
C ILE A 89 3.34 -0.10 -5.70
N ALA A 90 2.67 0.55 -6.65
CA ALA A 90 2.50 2.00 -6.66
C ALA A 90 1.02 2.35 -6.86
N ILE A 91 0.51 3.28 -6.05
CA ILE A 91 -0.88 3.77 -6.12
C ILE A 91 -0.91 5.30 -6.04
N GLY A 92 -1.98 5.90 -6.58
CA GLY A 92 -2.19 7.35 -6.60
C GLY A 92 -1.69 8.04 -7.87
N SER A 93 -1.81 9.36 -7.92
CA SER A 93 -1.61 10.15 -9.15
C SER A 93 -0.22 10.05 -9.77
N GLY A 94 0.81 9.90 -8.93
CA GLY A 94 2.20 9.69 -9.37
C GLY A 94 2.60 8.21 -9.51
N GLY A 95 1.66 7.29 -9.31
CA GLY A 95 1.93 5.86 -9.15
C GLY A 95 2.69 5.26 -10.33
N SER A 96 2.20 5.45 -11.56
CA SER A 96 2.83 4.86 -12.75
C SER A 96 4.25 5.38 -13.02
N PHE A 97 4.55 6.63 -12.65
CA PHE A 97 5.91 7.18 -12.78
C PHE A 97 6.84 6.56 -11.74
N ALA A 98 6.39 6.46 -10.50
CA ALA A 98 7.16 5.82 -9.42
C ALA A 98 7.38 4.33 -9.70
N GLU A 99 6.36 3.62 -10.19
CA GLU A 99 6.44 2.21 -10.56
C GLU A 99 7.46 1.97 -11.69
N SER A 100 7.39 2.78 -12.75
CA SER A 100 8.31 2.68 -13.89
C SER A 100 9.76 2.92 -13.46
N ALA A 101 9.98 3.94 -12.62
CA ALA A 101 11.30 4.23 -12.07
C ALA A 101 11.81 3.10 -11.16
N ALA A 102 10.96 2.60 -10.26
CA ALA A 102 11.32 1.54 -9.32
C ALA A 102 11.69 0.26 -10.06
N ARG A 103 10.87 -0.15 -11.04
CA ARG A 103 11.14 -1.33 -11.86
C ARG A 103 12.47 -1.21 -12.61
N ALA A 104 12.76 -0.04 -13.18
CA ALA A 104 14.05 0.19 -13.85
C ALA A 104 15.23 0.09 -12.87
N LEU A 105 15.10 0.64 -11.66
CA LEU A 105 16.13 0.54 -10.63
C LEU A 105 16.33 -0.90 -10.13
N MET A 106 15.24 -1.63 -9.85
CA MET A 106 15.28 -3.03 -9.42
C MET A 106 15.98 -3.95 -10.44
N GLN A 107 15.82 -3.67 -11.73
CA GLN A 107 16.39 -4.50 -12.80
C GLN A 107 17.85 -4.19 -13.12
N ASN A 108 18.33 -2.99 -12.78
CA ASN A 108 19.62 -2.48 -13.28
C ASN A 108 20.57 -2.01 -12.18
N THR A 109 20.22 -2.20 -10.91
CA THR A 109 21.03 -1.76 -9.76
C THR A 109 20.97 -2.75 -8.61
N GLU A 110 21.91 -2.63 -7.66
CA GLU A 110 21.93 -3.39 -6.40
C GLU A 110 21.43 -2.54 -5.21
N LEU A 111 20.55 -1.57 -5.48
CA LEU A 111 20.02 -0.69 -4.43
C LEU A 111 19.08 -1.44 -3.49
N ASP A 112 19.08 -1.04 -2.21
CA ASP A 112 18.13 -1.53 -1.24
C ASP A 112 16.70 -1.00 -1.48
N ALA A 113 15.71 -1.65 -0.87
CA ALA A 113 14.29 -1.32 -1.05
C ALA A 113 13.97 0.13 -0.68
N ARG A 114 14.58 0.65 0.40
CA ARG A 114 14.42 2.03 0.85
C ARG A 114 14.94 3.03 -0.20
N SER A 115 16.13 2.80 -0.75
CA SER A 115 16.75 3.64 -1.76
C SER A 115 15.97 3.62 -3.07
N ILE A 116 15.46 2.46 -3.48
CA ILE A 116 14.61 2.33 -4.66
C ILE A 116 13.31 3.12 -4.44
N CYS A 117 12.64 2.95 -3.30
CA CYS A 117 11.43 3.69 -2.97
C CYS A 117 11.65 5.21 -3.02
N GLU A 118 12.69 5.70 -2.35
CA GLU A 118 13.00 7.14 -2.26
C GLU A 118 13.32 7.75 -3.63
N LYS A 119 14.17 7.09 -4.44
CA LYS A 119 14.53 7.58 -5.78
C LYS A 119 13.33 7.58 -6.74
N SER A 120 12.50 6.56 -6.69
CA SER A 120 11.30 6.46 -7.53
C SER A 120 10.26 7.50 -7.19
N LEU A 121 10.05 7.76 -5.90
CA LEU A 121 9.20 8.87 -5.45
C LEU A 121 9.76 10.23 -5.88
N LYS A 122 11.08 10.41 -5.80
CA LYS A 122 11.72 11.65 -6.27
C LYS A 122 11.48 11.89 -7.76
N ILE A 123 11.69 10.88 -8.61
CA ILE A 123 11.41 10.97 -10.05
C ILE A 123 9.93 11.27 -10.30
N ALA A 124 9.02 10.60 -9.58
CA ALA A 124 7.59 10.87 -9.72
C ALA A 124 7.23 12.32 -9.33
N SER A 125 7.88 12.89 -8.31
CA SER A 125 7.66 14.29 -7.90
C SER A 125 8.15 15.33 -8.89
N GLU A 126 9.11 14.98 -9.75
CA GLU A 126 9.65 15.87 -10.77
C GLU A 126 8.81 15.85 -12.07
N ILE A 127 7.99 14.82 -12.26
CA ILE A 127 7.19 14.60 -13.46
C ILE A 127 5.70 14.88 -13.21
N CYS A 128 5.15 14.34 -12.12
CA CYS A 128 3.72 14.41 -11.83
C CYS A 128 3.37 15.70 -11.08
N VAL A 129 2.56 16.57 -11.69
CA VAL A 129 2.08 17.83 -11.07
C VAL A 129 1.30 17.65 -9.76
N TYR A 130 0.83 16.43 -9.46
CA TYR A 130 0.11 16.09 -8.24
C TYR A 130 0.97 15.39 -7.17
N THR A 131 2.27 15.24 -7.42
CA THR A 131 3.23 14.59 -6.50
C THR A 131 4.30 15.61 -6.15
N ASN A 132 4.53 15.85 -4.86
CA ASN A 132 5.59 16.74 -4.38
C ASN A 132 6.76 15.93 -3.83
N ASP A 133 7.81 16.61 -3.35
CA ASP A 133 9.04 16.03 -2.82
C ASP A 133 9.04 15.80 -1.30
N HIS A 134 7.88 15.89 -0.66
CA HIS A 134 7.74 15.70 0.79
C HIS A 134 7.30 14.28 1.10
N PHE A 135 8.26 13.38 1.27
CA PHE A 135 8.00 11.96 1.45
C PHE A 135 7.93 11.54 2.92
N THR A 136 7.05 10.58 3.21
CA THR A 136 7.07 9.80 4.45
C THR A 136 7.31 8.35 4.05
N ILE A 137 8.43 7.79 4.49
CA ILE A 137 8.86 6.44 4.13
C ILE A 137 8.82 5.58 5.40
N GLU A 138 8.10 4.46 5.33
CA GLU A 138 8.06 3.44 6.36
C GLU A 138 8.77 2.18 5.86
N GLU A 139 9.42 1.46 6.76
CA GLU A 139 10.22 0.27 6.44
C GLU A 139 10.03 -0.79 7.53
N LEU A 140 9.88 -2.05 7.11
CA LEU A 140 9.90 -3.20 8.00
C LEU A 140 11.33 -3.72 8.07
N THR A 141 11.83 -3.92 9.28
CA THR A 141 13.05 -4.70 9.47
C THR A 141 12.70 -6.16 9.26
N GLY A 142 13.28 -6.82 8.26
CA GLY A 142 13.20 -8.27 8.13
C GLY A 142 13.73 -8.94 9.40
N GLU A 143 13.05 -9.97 9.89
CA GLU A 143 13.61 -10.90 10.89
C GLU A 143 14.56 -11.90 10.22
#